data_AF-A0A9W8LYX9-F1
#
_entry.id   AF-A0A9W8LYX9-F1
#
_cell.length_a   1.000
_cell.length_b   1.000
_cell.length_c   1.000
_cell.angle_alpha   90.00
_cell.angle_beta   90.00
_cell.angle_gamma   90.00
#
_symmetry.space_group_name_H-M   'P 1'
#
loop_
_entity.id
_entity.type
_entity.pdbx_description
1 polymer ?
#
loop_
_entity_poly.entity_id
_entity_poly.type
_entity_poly.pdbx_seq_one_letter_code
_entity_poly.pdbx_strand_id
1 'polypeptide(L)'
;MAEYVQVLERLRSLAMEWTEQYEEIMARSHHIEYLFSNLDKLNSASANSHLIFQQHKQIQSQLRQIYKLLGPLTRTLKALAKLHEQAHDLDEEEVVDKVQRISGITREYVKECVSHVYETSLKETRRVMMRTKGKDPETKPANHEEASKEASKESTEEAAEEAAGEVVKPQILSQLNQEEFKLELETIEPSWLRLLQTELPKPYFKQLKKFLAQEHQAGKQIFPPAKDVYSWSRFAPFRQVRVVILGQDPYHGPGQAHGLAFSVQKGVRTPPSLLNMYKALEGYQGFSKPDHGYLGGWAEQGVLLLNASLTVECHKANSHANKGWELFTDRAIELLNQKRKHVVFMLWGSYAQKKGAQIDKSKHLVLKAVHPSPLSAHRGFFECRHFEKANDYLAAHGLAPIDWSHLP
;
A
#
# COMPACT_ATOMS: atom_id res chain seq x y z
N MET A 1 -18.00 15.05 -34.41
CA MET A 1 -18.26 13.69 -33.86
C MET A 1 -17.00 13.04 -33.28
N ALA A 2 -15.91 12.85 -34.04
CA ALA A 2 -14.67 12.25 -33.50
C ALA A 2 -13.96 13.16 -32.47
N GLU A 3 -13.94 14.47 -32.69
CA GLU A 3 -13.41 15.46 -31.73
C GLU A 3 -14.30 15.57 -30.48
N TYR A 4 -15.62 15.54 -30.64
CA TYR A 4 -16.59 15.46 -29.54
C TYR A 4 -16.38 14.24 -28.63
N VAL A 5 -16.05 13.07 -29.21
CA VAL A 5 -15.70 11.86 -28.44
C VAL A 5 -14.39 12.06 -27.66
N GLN A 6 -13.37 12.69 -28.25
CA GLN A 6 -12.12 13.01 -27.56
C GLN A 6 -12.30 14.00 -26.40
N VAL A 7 -13.19 14.98 -26.57
CA VAL A 7 -13.54 15.94 -25.50
C VAL A 7 -14.24 15.22 -24.35
N LEU A 8 -15.19 14.32 -24.64
CA LEU A 8 -15.86 13.51 -23.62
C LEU A 8 -14.91 12.53 -22.92
N GLU A 9 -13.98 11.90 -23.64
CA GLU A 9 -12.94 11.04 -23.05
C GLU A 9 -12.00 11.82 -22.14
N ARG A 10 -11.66 13.06 -22.52
CA ARG A 10 -10.81 13.93 -21.71
C ARG A 10 -11.52 14.44 -20.45
N LEU A 11 -12.82 14.73 -20.55
CA LEU A 11 -13.67 15.05 -19.41
C LEU A 11 -13.82 13.87 -18.46
N ARG A 12 -13.98 12.66 -18.99
CA ARG A 12 -14.03 11.42 -18.21
C ARG A 12 -12.71 11.15 -17.49
N SER A 13 -11.58 11.38 -18.17
CA SER A 13 -10.24 11.23 -17.60
C SER A 13 -10.00 12.22 -16.44
N LEU A 14 -10.34 13.49 -16.63
CA LEU A 14 -10.25 14.51 -15.57
C LEU A 14 -11.18 14.21 -14.39
N ALA A 15 -12.40 13.72 -14.66
CA ALA A 15 -13.31 13.29 -13.61
C ALA A 15 -12.76 12.11 -12.80
N MET A 16 -12.09 11.15 -13.45
CA MET A 16 -11.44 10.02 -12.75
C MET A 16 -10.24 10.49 -11.91
N GLU A 17 -9.39 11.35 -12.46
CA GLU A 17 -8.24 11.93 -11.73
C GLU A 17 -8.70 12.70 -10.48
N TRP A 18 -9.80 13.46 -10.58
CA TRP A 18 -10.35 14.20 -9.45
C TRP A 18 -11.10 13.32 -8.46
N THR A 19 -11.69 12.21 -8.92
CA THR A 19 -12.28 11.19 -8.04
C THR A 19 -11.19 10.49 -7.24
N GLU A 20 -10.06 10.16 -7.85
CA GLU A 20 -8.89 9.57 -7.17
C GLU A 20 -8.32 10.53 -6.10
N GLN A 21 -8.17 11.82 -6.43
CA GLN A 21 -7.75 12.84 -5.44
C GLN A 21 -8.78 13.01 -4.31
N TYR A 22 -10.07 12.96 -4.62
CA TYR A 22 -11.13 13.00 -3.61
C TYR A 22 -11.08 11.77 -2.69
N GLU A 23 -10.89 10.57 -3.24
CA GLU A 23 -10.75 9.34 -2.47
C GLU A 23 -9.50 9.34 -1.58
N GLU A 24 -8.37 9.85 -2.07
CA GLU A 24 -7.15 10.01 -1.26
C GLU A 24 -7.37 10.98 -0.09
N ILE A 25 -8.08 12.09 -0.33
CA ILE A 25 -8.44 13.05 0.71
C ILE A 25 -9.41 12.43 1.73
N MET A 26 -10.41 11.67 1.27
CA MET A 26 -11.38 10.99 2.14
C MET A 26 -10.73 9.88 2.96
N ALA A 27 -9.82 9.10 2.38
CA ALA A 27 -9.05 8.08 3.10
C ALA A 27 -8.19 8.70 4.21
N ARG A 28 -7.59 9.86 3.95
CA ARG A 28 -6.87 10.63 4.98
C ARG A 28 -7.82 11.18 6.05
N SER A 29 -9.02 11.64 5.68
CA SER A 29 -10.05 12.07 6.63
C SER A 29 -10.48 10.94 7.55
N HIS A 30 -10.80 9.76 7.00
CA HIS A 30 -11.17 8.58 7.79
C HIS A 30 -10.02 8.10 8.69
N HIS A 31 -8.78 8.17 8.22
CA HIS A 31 -7.62 7.84 9.06
C HIS A 31 -7.51 8.80 10.25
N ILE A 32 -7.75 10.09 10.03
CA ILE A 32 -7.76 11.10 11.10
C ILE A 32 -8.92 10.87 12.08
N GLU A 33 -10.13 10.54 11.60
CA GLU A 33 -11.28 10.18 12.43
C GLU A 33 -11.04 8.89 13.22
N TYR A 34 -10.35 7.92 12.62
CA TYR A 34 -9.92 6.69 13.30
C TYR A 34 -8.95 7.00 14.44
N LEU A 35 -7.92 7.83 14.19
CA LEU A 35 -7.00 8.30 15.23
C LEU A 35 -7.76 9.04 16.34
N PHE A 36 -8.79 9.83 16.01
CA PHE A 36 -9.67 10.51 16.95
C PHE A 36 -10.45 9.53 17.85
N SER A 37 -11.07 8.51 17.25
CA SER A 37 -11.81 7.48 17.99
C SER A 37 -10.95 6.69 18.99
N ASN A 38 -9.64 6.62 18.74
CA ASN A 38 -8.69 5.96 19.62
C ASN A 38 -8.06 6.92 20.66
N LEU A 39 -7.98 8.22 20.36
CA LEU A 39 -7.65 9.27 21.33
C LEU A 39 -8.73 9.40 22.42
N ASP A 40 -10.02 9.30 22.06
CA ASP A 40 -11.11 9.29 23.04
C ASP A 40 -11.10 8.05 23.94
N LYS A 41 -10.61 6.91 23.45
CA LYS A 41 -10.40 5.70 24.28
C LYS A 41 -9.26 5.90 25.29
N LEU A 42 -8.22 6.66 24.91
CA LEU A 42 -7.09 7.01 25.77
C LEU A 42 -7.46 8.04 26.87
N ASN A 43 -8.57 8.78 26.73
CA ASN A 43 -9.09 9.66 27.79
C ASN A 43 -9.50 8.91 29.07
N SER A 44 -9.70 7.59 29.01
CA SER A 44 -10.07 6.79 30.19
C SER A 44 -8.87 6.42 31.10
N ALA A 45 -7.63 6.75 30.73
CA ALA A 45 -6.42 6.31 31.43
C ALA A 45 -5.37 7.43 31.69
N SER A 46 -5.77 8.55 32.30
CA SER A 46 -4.93 9.50 33.07
C SER A 46 -3.74 10.28 32.44
N ALA A 47 -3.48 11.44 33.06
CA ALA A 47 -2.21 12.17 33.23
C ALA A 47 -1.46 12.87 32.06
N ASN A 48 -2.04 13.04 30.87
CA ASN A 48 -1.38 13.85 29.81
C ASN A 48 -2.31 14.82 29.06
N SER A 49 -3.19 15.51 29.80
CA SER A 49 -4.21 16.42 29.24
C SER A 49 -3.64 17.51 28.34
N HIS A 50 -2.43 18.01 28.59
CA HIS A 50 -1.86 19.09 27.79
C HIS A 50 -1.33 18.63 26.42
N LEU A 51 -0.64 17.48 26.36
CA LEU A 51 -0.14 16.90 25.10
C LEU A 51 -1.31 16.44 24.23
N ILE A 52 -2.33 15.83 24.85
CA ILE A 52 -3.58 15.42 24.20
C ILE A 52 -4.33 16.65 23.66
N PHE A 53 -4.41 17.75 24.42
CA PHE A 53 -5.02 19.00 23.95
C PHE A 53 -4.27 19.62 22.77
N GLN A 54 -2.94 19.55 22.73
CA GLN A 54 -2.14 20.02 21.60
C GLN A 54 -2.35 19.15 20.35
N GLN A 55 -2.36 17.82 20.50
CA GLN A 55 -2.68 16.89 19.41
C GLN A 55 -4.11 17.08 18.90
N HIS A 56 -5.07 17.31 19.79
CA HIS A 56 -6.46 17.62 19.44
C HIS A 56 -6.57 18.90 18.61
N LYS A 57 -5.88 19.98 19.00
CA LYS A 57 -5.86 21.24 18.25
C LYS A 57 -5.18 21.11 16.88
N GLN A 58 -4.14 20.27 16.78
CA GLN A 58 -3.44 19.95 15.55
C GLN A 58 -4.34 19.20 14.56
N ILE A 59 -5.00 18.14 15.01
CA ILE A 59 -5.92 17.33 14.20
C ILE A 59 -7.11 18.17 13.70
N GLN A 60 -7.71 18.98 14.57
CA GLN A 60 -8.79 19.90 14.21
C GLN A 60 -8.36 20.94 13.17
N SER A 61 -7.09 21.38 13.19
CA SER A 61 -6.54 22.28 12.18
C SER A 61 -6.38 21.59 10.82
N GLN A 62 -5.90 20.34 10.82
CA GLN A 62 -5.72 19.55 9.59
C GLN A 62 -7.06 19.19 8.95
N LEU A 63 -8.06 18.77 9.73
CA LEU A 63 -9.42 18.53 9.22
C LEU A 63 -10.03 19.80 8.63
N ARG A 64 -9.91 20.96 9.29
CA ARG A 64 -10.40 22.24 8.74
C ARG A 64 -9.71 22.62 7.42
N GLN A 65 -8.44 22.30 7.24
CA GLN A 65 -7.74 22.52 5.99
C GLN A 65 -8.23 21.58 4.89
N ILE A 66 -8.42 20.29 5.20
CA ILE A 66 -8.98 19.30 4.28
C ILE A 66 -10.40 19.69 3.83
N TYR A 67 -11.28 20.05 4.75
CA TYR A 67 -12.65 20.46 4.42
C TYR A 67 -12.69 21.73 3.56
N LYS A 68 -11.72 22.65 3.69
CA LYS A 68 -11.57 23.80 2.79
C LYS A 68 -11.18 23.40 1.37
N LEU A 69 -10.49 22.27 1.18
CA LEU A 69 -10.08 21.75 -0.14
C LEU A 69 -11.22 20.98 -0.82
N LEU A 70 -12.03 20.25 -0.05
CA LEU A 70 -13.15 19.46 -0.57
C LEU A 70 -14.26 20.35 -1.14
N GLY A 71 -14.54 21.49 -0.52
CA GLY A 71 -15.63 22.40 -0.93
C GLY A 71 -15.54 22.86 -2.41
N PRO A 72 -14.40 23.43 -2.85
CA PRO A 72 -14.18 23.79 -4.25
C PRO A 72 -14.23 22.59 -5.19
N LEU A 73 -13.60 21.46 -4.84
CA LEU A 73 -13.57 20.25 -5.67
C LEU A 73 -14.99 19.71 -5.93
N THR A 74 -15.83 19.67 -4.90
CA THR A 74 -17.25 19.30 -5.03
C THR A 74 -18.03 20.26 -5.93
N ARG A 75 -17.74 21.58 -5.89
CA ARG A 75 -18.37 22.55 -6.80
C ARG A 75 -17.93 22.34 -8.24
N THR A 76 -16.65 22.03 -8.47
CA THR A 76 -16.14 21.76 -9.81
C THR A 76 -16.73 20.47 -10.39
N LEU A 77 -16.84 19.40 -9.59
CA LEU A 77 -17.50 18.16 -10.02
C LEU A 77 -18.98 18.38 -10.34
N LYS A 78 -19.70 19.17 -9.53
CA LYS A 78 -21.09 19.56 -9.82
C LYS A 78 -21.21 20.42 -11.09
N ALA A 79 -20.27 21.32 -11.32
CA ALA A 79 -20.24 22.16 -12.52
C ALA A 79 -19.95 21.32 -13.79
N LEU A 80 -19.05 20.35 -13.71
CA LEU A 80 -18.79 19.41 -14.79
C LEU A 80 -19.99 18.50 -15.08
N ALA A 81 -20.65 17.97 -14.04
CA ALA A 81 -21.85 17.17 -14.20
C ALA A 81 -22.99 17.96 -14.87
N LYS A 82 -23.19 19.21 -14.44
CA LYS A 82 -24.18 20.11 -15.05
C LYS A 82 -23.84 20.46 -16.50
N LEU A 83 -22.56 20.69 -16.81
CA LEU A 83 -22.12 20.93 -18.18
C LEU A 83 -22.33 19.69 -19.06
N HIS A 84 -22.11 18.49 -18.52
CA HIS A 84 -22.39 17.23 -19.22
C HIS A 84 -23.88 17.09 -19.56
N GLU A 85 -24.77 17.43 -18.63
CA GLU A 85 -26.22 17.43 -18.87
C GLU A 85 -26.62 18.45 -19.95
N GLN A 86 -25.95 19.59 -20.05
CA GLN A 86 -26.27 20.68 -20.98
C GLN A 86 -25.50 20.61 -22.31
N ALA A 87 -24.53 19.71 -22.45
CA ALA A 87 -23.62 19.66 -23.60
C ALA A 87 -24.32 19.39 -24.93
N HIS A 88 -25.54 18.84 -24.92
CA HIS A 88 -26.32 18.57 -26.13
C HIS A 88 -26.98 19.82 -26.73
N ASP A 89 -27.08 20.92 -25.97
CA ASP A 89 -27.70 22.18 -26.38
C ASP A 89 -26.67 23.28 -26.70
N LEU A 90 -25.37 22.97 -26.58
CA LEU A 90 -24.27 23.93 -26.74
C LEU A 90 -23.42 23.57 -27.98
N ASP A 91 -22.87 24.58 -28.64
CA ASP A 91 -21.88 24.33 -29.69
C ASP A 91 -20.50 23.97 -29.11
N GLU A 92 -19.65 23.39 -29.96
CA GLU A 92 -18.37 22.82 -29.56
C GLU A 92 -17.40 23.86 -28.98
N GLU A 93 -17.41 25.07 -29.51
CA GLU A 93 -16.54 26.16 -29.06
C GLU A 93 -16.97 26.66 -27.67
N GLU A 94 -18.29 26.70 -27.43
CA GLU A 94 -18.87 27.09 -26.14
C GLU A 94 -18.65 26.03 -25.04
N VAL A 95 -18.69 24.74 -25.39
CA VAL A 95 -18.34 23.65 -24.45
C VAL A 95 -16.87 23.72 -24.09
N VAL A 96 -15.97 23.91 -25.07
CA VAL A 96 -14.52 23.98 -24.83
C VAL A 96 -14.15 25.17 -23.95
N ASP A 97 -14.69 26.35 -24.21
CA ASP A 97 -14.45 27.55 -23.39
C ASP A 97 -14.96 27.36 -21.94
N LYS A 98 -16.15 26.76 -21.76
CA LYS A 98 -16.69 26.46 -20.42
C LYS A 98 -15.82 25.43 -19.68
N VAL A 99 -15.33 24.39 -20.34
CA VAL A 99 -14.41 23.41 -19.74
C VAL A 99 -13.08 24.05 -19.37
N GLN A 100 -12.52 24.90 -20.23
CA GLN A 100 -11.26 25.60 -19.97
C GLN A 100 -11.38 26.56 -18.78
N ARG A 101 -12.50 27.28 -18.64
CA ARG A 101 -12.77 28.13 -17.47
C ARG A 101 -12.90 27.31 -16.18
N ILE A 102 -13.67 26.22 -16.20
CA ILE A 102 -13.85 25.33 -15.02
C ILE A 102 -12.52 24.69 -14.61
N SER A 103 -11.71 24.26 -15.58
CA SER A 103 -10.40 23.65 -15.36
C SER A 103 -9.33 24.65 -14.89
N GLY A 104 -9.31 25.86 -15.48
CA GLY A 104 -8.37 26.93 -15.14
C GLY A 104 -8.53 27.40 -13.69
N ILE A 105 -9.77 27.67 -13.27
CA ILE A 105 -10.09 28.07 -11.88
C ILE A 105 -9.65 26.98 -10.89
N THR A 106 -9.80 25.70 -11.24
CA THR A 106 -9.47 24.58 -10.36
C THR A 106 -7.96 24.34 -10.27
N ARG A 107 -7.24 24.49 -11.39
CA ARG A 107 -5.78 24.27 -11.47
C ARG A 107 -5.00 25.33 -10.69
N GLU A 108 -5.42 26.59 -10.75
CA GLU A 108 -4.78 27.69 -10.01
C GLU A 108 -5.03 27.57 -8.49
N TYR A 109 -6.25 27.18 -8.11
CA TYR A 109 -6.62 26.96 -6.70
C TYR A 109 -5.90 25.77 -6.06
N VAL A 110 -5.80 24.63 -6.76
CA VAL A 110 -5.10 23.43 -6.26
C VAL A 110 -3.61 23.71 -6.11
N LYS A 111 -3.01 24.45 -7.04
CA LYS A 111 -1.58 24.81 -7.00
C LYS A 111 -1.26 25.74 -5.82
N GLU A 112 -2.07 26.77 -5.57
CA GLU A 112 -1.92 27.63 -4.39
C GLU A 112 -2.13 26.85 -3.07
N CYS A 113 -3.11 25.96 -3.03
CA CYS A 113 -3.44 25.20 -1.83
C CYS A 113 -2.39 24.14 -1.46
N VAL A 114 -1.86 23.39 -2.43
CA VAL A 114 -0.83 22.37 -2.21
C VAL A 114 0.47 23.02 -1.74
N SER A 115 0.90 24.12 -2.36
CA SER A 115 2.08 24.87 -1.91
C SER A 115 1.90 25.43 -0.49
N HIS A 116 0.72 25.96 -0.15
CA HIS A 116 0.48 26.52 1.18
C HIS A 116 0.41 25.45 2.29
N VAL A 117 -0.19 24.28 2.02
CA VAL A 117 -0.24 23.16 2.96
C VAL A 117 1.15 22.56 3.19
N TYR A 118 1.96 22.43 2.12
CA TYR A 118 3.31 21.89 2.20
C TYR A 118 4.27 22.82 2.96
N GLU A 119 4.26 24.13 2.67
CA GLU A 119 5.11 25.11 3.35
C GLU A 119 4.72 25.32 4.82
N THR A 120 3.43 25.32 5.13
CA THR A 120 2.94 25.48 6.51
C THR A 120 3.28 24.25 7.35
N SER A 121 3.19 23.05 6.78
CA SER A 121 3.57 21.80 7.46
C SER A 121 5.09 21.72 7.71
N LEU A 122 5.92 22.18 6.76
CA LEU A 122 7.38 22.22 6.90
C LEU A 122 7.88 23.29 7.89
N LYS A 123 7.28 24.49 7.89
CA LYS A 123 7.63 25.57 8.83
C LYS A 123 7.31 25.18 10.27
N GLU A 124 6.17 24.53 10.50
CA GLU A 124 5.77 24.13 11.86
C GLU A 124 6.51 22.89 12.36
N THR A 125 6.85 21.94 11.48
CA THR A 125 7.74 20.79 11.82
C THR A 125 9.13 21.28 12.25
N ARG A 126 9.70 22.28 11.55
CA ARG A 126 10.95 22.93 11.97
C ARG A 126 10.82 23.69 13.29
N ARG A 127 9.66 24.30 13.56
CA ARG A 127 9.39 25.04 14.80
C ARG A 127 9.25 24.14 16.02
N VAL A 128 8.66 22.97 15.85
CA VAL A 128 8.55 21.93 16.89
C VAL A 128 9.92 21.31 17.19
N MET A 129 10.72 21.00 16.16
CA MET A 129 12.11 20.52 16.33
C MET A 129 13.04 21.54 17.00
N MET A 130 12.85 22.84 16.75
CA MET A 130 13.64 23.91 17.39
C MET A 130 13.29 24.11 18.87
N ARG A 131 12.05 23.77 19.30
CA ARG A 131 11.60 23.92 20.70
C ARG A 131 11.89 22.72 21.58
N THR A 132 12.06 21.53 21.01
CA THR A 132 12.47 20.32 21.76
C THR A 132 13.96 20.28 22.07
N LYS A 133 14.78 21.18 21.49
CA LYS A 133 16.23 21.28 21.71
C LYS A 133 16.68 22.26 22.81
N GLY A 134 15.78 22.83 23.60
CA GLY A 134 16.14 23.83 24.63
C GLY A 134 15.69 23.47 26.04
N LYS A 135 16.60 22.87 26.85
CA LYS A 135 16.84 23.09 28.30
C LYS A 135 17.90 22.09 28.88
N ASP A 136 19.17 22.52 28.78
CA ASP A 136 20.41 22.40 29.61
C ASP A 136 20.61 21.37 30.75
N PRO A 137 21.87 21.13 31.24
CA PRO A 137 23.20 21.11 30.57
C PRO A 137 24.08 19.89 30.99
N GLU A 138 25.33 19.87 30.48
CA GLU A 138 26.50 19.05 30.87
C GLU A 138 26.67 17.65 30.25
N THR A 139 27.27 17.62 29.05
CA THR A 139 28.55 16.92 28.78
C THR A 139 28.99 17.26 27.34
N LYS A 140 30.27 17.59 27.16
CA LYS A 140 30.85 18.16 25.91
C LYS A 140 30.67 17.21 24.69
N PRO A 141 30.38 17.74 23.48
CA PRO A 141 30.31 16.92 22.27
C PRO A 141 31.65 16.88 21.51
N ALA A 142 31.93 15.75 20.87
CA ALA A 142 32.86 15.66 19.75
C ALA A 142 32.05 15.29 18.48
N ASN A 143 32.23 16.10 17.43
CA ASN A 143 31.85 15.91 16.02
C ASN A 143 30.45 15.32 15.70
N HIS A 144 29.44 16.20 15.61
CA HIS A 144 28.15 15.90 14.96
C HIS A 144 27.82 16.81 13.76
N GLU A 145 28.76 17.66 13.30
CA GLU A 145 28.49 18.61 12.21
C GLU A 145 28.57 18.01 10.79
N GLU A 146 29.15 16.82 10.61
CA GLU A 146 29.22 16.15 9.31
C GLU A 146 27.91 15.40 8.96
N ALA A 147 27.32 14.67 9.91
CA ALA A 147 26.10 13.88 9.67
C ALA A 147 24.85 14.74 9.37
N SER A 148 24.77 15.96 9.93
CA SER A 148 23.67 16.89 9.63
C SER A 148 23.78 17.55 8.25
N LYS A 149 24.99 17.65 7.70
CA LYS A 149 25.22 18.20 6.35
C LYS A 149 24.91 17.14 5.29
N GLU A 150 25.23 15.88 5.54
CA GLU A 150 24.86 14.75 4.67
C GLU A 150 23.34 14.54 4.57
N ALA A 151 22.62 14.49 5.69
CA ALA A 151 21.16 14.31 5.69
C ALA A 151 20.39 15.45 4.98
N SER A 152 20.93 16.68 5.05
CA SER A 152 20.34 17.84 4.36
C SER A 152 20.58 17.81 2.85
N LYS A 153 21.76 17.34 2.41
CA LYS A 153 22.08 17.13 0.99
C LYS A 153 21.29 15.96 0.40
N GLU A 154 21.16 14.85 1.14
CA GLU A 154 20.33 13.70 0.74
C GLU A 154 18.87 14.10 0.55
N SER A 155 18.29 14.91 1.44
CA SER A 155 16.89 15.35 1.30
C SER A 155 16.64 16.26 0.08
N THR A 156 17.66 16.99 -0.37
CA THR A 156 17.59 17.82 -1.58
C THR A 156 17.89 17.03 -2.85
N GLU A 157 18.74 16.00 -2.77
CA GLU A 157 19.01 15.08 -3.87
C GLU A 157 17.83 14.13 -4.10
N GLU A 158 17.17 13.62 -3.04
CA GLU A 158 15.98 12.76 -3.15
C GLU A 158 14.79 13.51 -3.79
N ALA A 159 14.63 14.82 -3.49
CA ALA A 159 13.64 15.70 -4.13
C ALA A 159 14.01 16.11 -5.57
N ALA A 160 15.31 16.18 -5.89
CA ALA A 160 15.79 16.46 -7.26
C ALA A 160 15.72 15.21 -8.15
N GLU A 161 15.98 14.02 -7.60
CA GLU A 161 15.73 12.72 -8.23
C GLU A 161 14.21 12.47 -8.40
N GLU A 162 13.36 13.04 -7.53
CA GLU A 162 11.90 13.04 -7.66
C GLU A 162 11.40 13.81 -8.90
N ALA A 163 12.15 14.82 -9.35
CA ALA A 163 11.87 15.55 -10.59
C ALA A 163 12.46 14.88 -11.85
N ALA A 164 13.48 14.03 -11.69
CA ALA A 164 14.22 13.39 -12.78
C ALA A 164 13.92 11.89 -12.96
N GLY A 165 13.28 11.24 -11.98
CA GLY A 165 12.94 9.83 -11.97
C GLY A 165 11.84 9.53 -12.98
N GLU A 166 12.25 9.01 -14.14
CA GLU A 166 11.42 8.47 -15.23
C GLU A 166 9.91 8.60 -15.00
N VAL A 167 9.34 9.63 -15.62
CA VAL A 167 7.91 9.70 -15.93
C VAL A 167 7.57 8.42 -16.69
N VAL A 168 7.13 7.39 -15.96
CA VAL A 168 6.54 6.18 -16.56
C VAL A 168 5.31 6.69 -17.29
N LYS A 169 5.44 6.75 -18.62
CA LYS A 169 4.50 7.42 -19.50
C LYS A 169 3.09 6.85 -19.23
N PRO A 170 2.08 7.70 -18.95
CA PRO A 170 0.67 7.31 -18.88
C PRO A 170 0.17 6.51 -20.12
N GLN A 171 0.95 6.53 -21.20
CA GLN A 171 0.70 5.88 -22.48
C GLN A 171 0.67 4.34 -22.41
N ILE A 172 1.36 3.67 -21.47
CA ILE A 172 1.40 2.19 -21.46
C ILE A 172 0.04 1.60 -21.05
N LEU A 173 -0.63 2.12 -20.01
CA LEU A 173 -1.95 1.64 -19.60
C LEU A 173 -2.99 1.76 -20.73
N SER A 174 -2.95 2.88 -21.48
CA SER A 174 -3.84 3.09 -22.63
C SER A 174 -3.54 2.17 -23.83
N GLN A 175 -2.35 1.56 -23.88
CA GLN A 175 -1.94 0.63 -24.93
C GLN A 175 -2.22 -0.85 -24.58
N LEU A 176 -2.53 -1.14 -23.32
CA LEU A 176 -2.89 -2.49 -22.90
C LEU A 176 -4.27 -2.86 -23.45
N ASN A 177 -4.38 -4.10 -23.92
CA ASN A 177 -5.66 -4.67 -24.30
C ASN A 177 -6.55 -4.80 -23.06
N GLN A 178 -7.60 -3.97 -22.99
CA GLN A 178 -8.48 -3.83 -21.84
C GLN A 178 -9.22 -5.13 -21.52
N GLU A 179 -9.60 -5.91 -22.55
CA GLU A 179 -10.29 -7.19 -22.37
C GLU A 179 -9.32 -8.30 -21.93
N GLU A 180 -8.11 -8.34 -22.50
CA GLU A 180 -7.10 -9.34 -22.14
C GLU A 180 -6.66 -9.19 -20.67
N PHE A 181 -6.46 -7.95 -20.22
CA PHE A 181 -5.94 -7.62 -18.89
C PHE A 181 -7.00 -7.04 -17.94
N LYS A 182 -8.29 -7.26 -18.22
CA LYS A 182 -9.40 -6.70 -17.45
C LYS A 182 -9.26 -6.92 -15.95
N LEU A 183 -8.99 -8.17 -15.55
CA LEU A 183 -8.85 -8.52 -14.13
C LEU A 183 -7.73 -7.72 -13.47
N GLU A 184 -6.57 -7.63 -14.13
CA GLU A 184 -5.40 -6.93 -13.62
C GLU A 184 -5.65 -5.43 -13.50
N LEU A 185 -6.27 -4.83 -14.52
CA LEU A 185 -6.60 -3.40 -14.57
C LEU A 185 -7.66 -3.00 -13.54
N GLU A 186 -8.62 -3.88 -13.25
CA GLU A 186 -9.70 -3.61 -12.31
C GLU A 186 -9.33 -3.91 -10.85
N THR A 187 -8.37 -4.82 -10.61
CA THR A 187 -8.18 -5.40 -9.26
C THR A 187 -6.79 -5.26 -8.67
N ILE A 188 -5.76 -4.94 -9.46
CA ILE A 188 -4.45 -4.56 -8.90
C ILE A 188 -4.56 -3.13 -8.37
N GLU A 189 -4.06 -2.90 -7.16
CA GLU A 189 -4.04 -1.55 -6.58
C GLU A 189 -3.23 -0.57 -7.46
N PRO A 190 -3.70 0.67 -7.68
CA PRO A 190 -3.11 1.57 -8.68
C PRO A 190 -1.60 1.83 -8.56
N SER A 191 -1.07 1.96 -7.34
CA SER A 191 0.36 2.18 -7.14
C SER A 191 1.20 0.96 -7.55
N TRP A 192 0.70 -0.25 -7.31
CA TRP A 192 1.29 -1.48 -7.82
C TRP A 192 1.13 -1.64 -9.32
N LEU A 193 -0.06 -1.37 -9.87
CA LEU A 193 -0.34 -1.49 -11.30
C LEU A 193 0.59 -0.61 -12.12
N ARG A 194 0.83 0.63 -11.68
CA ARG A 194 1.76 1.55 -12.35
C ARG A 194 3.18 1.00 -12.49
N LEU A 195 3.63 0.20 -11.51
CA LEU A 195 4.96 -0.38 -11.49
C LEU A 195 5.03 -1.73 -12.21
N LEU A 196 3.94 -2.51 -12.18
CA LEU A 196 3.87 -3.87 -12.74
C LEU A 196 3.26 -3.92 -14.14
N GLN A 197 2.69 -2.84 -14.66
CA GLN A 197 2.03 -2.80 -15.97
C GLN A 197 2.91 -3.29 -17.13
N THR A 198 4.23 -3.12 -17.04
CA THR A 198 5.19 -3.57 -18.06
C THR A 198 5.40 -5.09 -18.05
N GLU A 199 4.96 -5.78 -17.00
CA GLU A 199 4.96 -7.24 -16.93
C GLU A 199 3.79 -7.85 -17.71
N LEU A 200 2.63 -7.18 -17.72
CA LEU A 200 1.39 -7.69 -18.32
C LEU A 200 1.53 -8.07 -19.81
N PRO A 201 2.12 -7.23 -20.69
CA PRO A 201 2.23 -7.57 -22.11
C PRO A 201 3.33 -8.59 -22.42
N LYS A 202 4.16 -8.99 -21.44
CA LYS A 202 5.28 -9.91 -21.67
C LYS A 202 4.79 -11.32 -22.03
N PRO A 203 5.56 -12.07 -22.85
CA PRO A 203 5.14 -13.40 -23.31
C PRO A 203 4.78 -14.38 -22.18
N TYR A 204 5.52 -14.38 -21.07
CA TYR A 204 5.24 -15.29 -19.96
C TYR A 204 3.88 -15.02 -19.30
N PHE A 205 3.49 -13.75 -19.17
CA PHE A 205 2.25 -13.37 -18.51
C PHE A 205 1.05 -13.67 -19.42
N LYS A 206 1.18 -13.44 -20.73
CA LYS A 206 0.19 -13.88 -21.71
C LYS A 206 0.02 -15.41 -21.74
N GLN A 207 1.12 -16.16 -21.62
CA GLN A 207 1.07 -17.61 -21.52
C GLN A 207 0.36 -18.07 -20.23
N LEU A 208 0.64 -17.41 -19.10
CA LEU A 208 -0.06 -17.62 -17.84
C LEU A 208 -1.57 -17.38 -17.99
N LYS A 209 -1.98 -16.27 -18.62
CA LYS A 209 -3.40 -15.96 -18.88
C LYS A 209 -4.08 -17.04 -19.72
N LYS A 210 -3.41 -17.50 -20.79
CA LYS A 210 -3.92 -18.60 -21.62
C LYS A 210 -4.06 -19.89 -20.82
N PHE A 211 -3.09 -20.22 -19.98
CA PHE A 211 -3.16 -21.37 -19.09
C PHE A 211 -4.36 -21.28 -18.14
N LEU A 212 -4.56 -20.15 -17.45
CA LEU A 212 -5.68 -19.96 -16.53
C LEU A 212 -7.04 -20.02 -17.25
N ALA A 213 -7.13 -19.49 -18.47
CA ALA A 213 -8.33 -19.60 -19.30
C ALA A 213 -8.63 -21.06 -19.67
N GLN A 214 -7.60 -21.86 -20.00
CA GLN A 214 -7.76 -23.28 -20.26
C GLN A 214 -8.20 -24.06 -19.02
N GLU A 215 -7.65 -23.76 -17.84
CA GLU A 215 -8.08 -24.36 -16.59
C GLU A 215 -9.56 -24.07 -16.32
N HIS A 216 -9.99 -22.83 -16.54
CA HIS A 216 -11.39 -22.42 -16.40
C HIS A 216 -12.30 -23.12 -17.42
N GLN A 217 -11.91 -23.16 -18.70
CA GLN A 217 -12.65 -23.86 -19.76
C GLN A 217 -12.77 -25.37 -19.51
N ALA A 218 -11.76 -25.96 -18.87
CA ALA A 218 -11.79 -27.36 -18.44
C ALA A 218 -12.68 -27.61 -17.21
N GLY A 219 -13.38 -26.58 -16.70
CA GLY A 219 -14.28 -26.70 -15.55
C GLY A 219 -13.57 -26.87 -14.22
N LYS A 220 -12.27 -26.55 -14.14
CA LYS A 220 -11.51 -26.70 -12.90
C LYS A 220 -11.88 -25.59 -11.91
N GLN A 221 -12.02 -25.99 -10.65
CA GLN A 221 -12.20 -25.05 -9.56
C GLN A 221 -10.83 -24.49 -9.15
N ILE A 222 -10.61 -23.20 -9.42
CA ILE A 222 -9.37 -22.49 -9.11
C ILE A 222 -9.59 -21.54 -7.93
N PHE A 223 -8.61 -21.47 -7.03
CA PHE A 223 -8.58 -20.56 -5.90
C PHE A 223 -7.40 -19.58 -5.96
N PRO A 224 -7.52 -18.38 -5.37
CA PRO A 224 -8.75 -17.80 -4.84
C PRO A 224 -9.74 -17.43 -5.98
N PRO A 225 -10.98 -16.98 -5.69
CA PRO A 225 -11.84 -16.37 -6.70
C PRO A 225 -11.11 -15.27 -7.47
N ALA A 226 -11.41 -15.08 -8.76
CA ALA A 226 -10.65 -14.19 -9.63
C ALA A 226 -10.44 -12.77 -9.05
N LYS A 227 -11.50 -12.16 -8.50
CA LYS A 227 -11.47 -10.83 -7.85
C LYS A 227 -10.48 -10.72 -6.69
N ASP A 228 -10.13 -11.84 -6.06
CA ASP A 228 -9.28 -11.91 -4.88
C ASP A 228 -7.82 -12.27 -5.22
N VAL A 229 -7.50 -12.62 -6.48
CA VAL A 229 -6.12 -12.99 -6.89
C VAL A 229 -5.09 -11.91 -6.53
N TYR A 230 -5.48 -10.64 -6.65
CA TYR A 230 -4.62 -9.48 -6.40
C TYR A 230 -4.90 -8.76 -5.07
N SER A 231 -5.65 -9.39 -4.14
CA SER A 231 -5.98 -8.79 -2.84
C SER A 231 -4.73 -8.29 -2.09
N TRP A 232 -3.61 -9.02 -2.15
CA TRP A 232 -2.34 -8.61 -1.55
C TRP A 232 -1.93 -7.18 -1.89
N SER A 233 -2.20 -6.72 -3.13
CA SER A 233 -1.81 -5.37 -3.58
C SER A 233 -2.72 -4.30 -2.99
N ARG A 234 -4.01 -4.61 -2.82
CA ARG A 234 -5.03 -3.69 -2.28
C ARG A 234 -4.92 -3.53 -0.78
N PHE A 235 -4.58 -4.61 -0.07
CA PHE A 235 -4.37 -4.56 1.38
C PHE A 235 -3.07 -3.82 1.74
N ALA A 236 -2.03 -3.93 0.91
CA ALA A 236 -0.75 -3.29 1.16
C ALA A 236 -0.28 -2.51 -0.08
N PRO A 237 -0.77 -1.27 -0.31
CA PRO A 237 -0.31 -0.39 -1.39
C PRO A 237 1.22 -0.21 -1.36
N PHE A 238 1.85 -0.02 -2.52
CA PHE A 238 3.31 -0.10 -2.70
C PHE A 238 4.10 0.74 -1.68
N ARG A 239 3.66 1.97 -1.44
CA ARG A 239 4.33 2.92 -0.53
C ARG A 239 4.07 2.64 0.96
N GLN A 240 3.09 1.81 1.29
CA GLN A 240 2.75 1.44 2.67
C GLN A 240 3.47 0.18 3.13
N VAL A 241 4.04 -0.61 2.21
CA VAL A 241 4.77 -1.84 2.55
C VAL A 241 5.96 -1.53 3.47
N ARG A 242 5.94 -2.16 4.65
CA ARG A 242 6.99 -2.14 5.68
C ARG A 242 7.55 -3.53 5.97
N VAL A 243 6.69 -4.56 5.89
CA VAL A 243 7.09 -5.96 6.10
C VAL A 243 6.60 -6.80 4.92
N VAL A 244 7.40 -7.77 4.48
CA VAL A 244 7.04 -8.76 3.46
C VAL A 244 7.12 -10.15 4.07
N ILE A 245 6.04 -10.91 3.99
CA ILE A 245 5.99 -12.32 4.37
C ILE A 245 5.64 -13.12 3.10
N LEU A 246 6.56 -14.01 2.70
CA LEU A 246 6.41 -14.79 1.48
C LEU A 246 5.79 -16.16 1.75
N GLY A 247 4.66 -16.44 1.11
CA GLY A 247 4.10 -17.78 0.98
C GLY A 247 4.51 -18.46 -0.34
N GLN A 248 4.13 -19.72 -0.50
CA GLN A 248 4.42 -20.51 -1.69
C GLN A 248 3.27 -20.41 -2.70
N ASP A 249 2.12 -21.02 -2.38
CA ASP A 249 0.89 -20.99 -3.14
C ASP A 249 -0.32 -20.75 -2.23
N PRO A 250 -1.50 -20.40 -2.76
CA PRO A 250 -2.70 -20.22 -1.96
C PRO A 250 -3.18 -21.55 -1.34
N TYR A 251 -3.98 -21.46 -0.28
CA TYR A 251 -4.69 -22.64 0.22
C TYR A 251 -5.64 -23.20 -0.85
N HIS A 252 -5.62 -24.52 -1.03
CA HIS A 252 -6.33 -25.22 -2.10
C HIS A 252 -7.68 -25.82 -1.66
N GLY A 253 -8.16 -25.52 -0.45
CA GLY A 253 -9.47 -25.94 0.01
C GLY A 253 -10.55 -24.87 -0.24
N PRO A 254 -11.81 -25.28 -0.44
CA PRO A 254 -12.93 -24.35 -0.62
C PRO A 254 -13.03 -23.30 0.51
N GLY A 255 -13.20 -22.04 0.12
CA GLY A 255 -13.37 -20.91 1.05
C GLY A 255 -12.11 -20.46 1.79
N GLN A 256 -10.97 -21.15 1.64
CA GLN A 256 -9.76 -20.83 2.40
C GLN A 256 -9.02 -19.62 1.84
N ALA A 257 -8.57 -19.68 0.59
CA ALA A 257 -7.76 -18.64 -0.02
C ALA A 257 -8.58 -17.41 -0.42
N HIS A 258 -8.05 -16.23 -0.10
CA HIS A 258 -8.62 -14.93 -0.45
C HIS A 258 -7.57 -13.91 -0.92
N GLY A 259 -6.43 -14.42 -1.42
CA GLY A 259 -5.39 -13.60 -2.04
C GLY A 259 -4.30 -13.07 -1.10
N LEU A 260 -4.29 -13.49 0.17
CA LEU A 260 -3.25 -13.16 1.14
C LEU A 260 -2.51 -14.43 1.59
N ALA A 261 -1.19 -14.42 1.59
CA ALA A 261 -0.37 -15.52 2.09
C ALA A 261 -0.68 -15.84 3.57
N PHE A 262 -0.70 -17.14 3.92
CA PHE A 262 -1.00 -17.69 5.26
C PHE A 262 -2.40 -17.38 5.84
N SER A 263 -3.13 -16.41 5.29
CA SER A 263 -4.43 -15.96 5.78
C SER A 263 -5.57 -16.82 5.24
N VAL A 264 -6.61 -17.02 6.06
CA VAL A 264 -7.90 -17.61 5.65
C VAL A 264 -9.06 -16.72 6.07
N GLN A 265 -10.21 -16.85 5.41
CA GLN A 265 -11.41 -16.10 5.79
C GLN A 265 -11.92 -16.47 7.21
N LYS A 266 -12.65 -15.56 7.85
CA LYS A 266 -13.33 -15.85 9.13
C LYS A 266 -14.33 -17.01 8.95
N GLY A 267 -14.47 -17.84 9.98
CA GLY A 267 -15.29 -19.05 9.94
C GLY A 267 -14.63 -20.25 9.27
N VAL A 268 -13.48 -20.09 8.63
CA VAL A 268 -12.65 -21.19 8.12
C VAL A 268 -11.71 -21.68 9.20
N ARG A 269 -11.55 -23.00 9.34
CA ARG A 269 -10.59 -23.59 10.26
C ARG A 269 -9.18 -23.06 10.00
N THR A 270 -8.57 -22.46 11.03
CA THR A 270 -7.20 -21.95 10.98
C THR A 270 -6.21 -23.06 10.60
N PRO A 271 -5.43 -22.89 9.50
CA PRO A 271 -4.49 -23.90 9.05
C PRO A 271 -3.33 -24.13 10.04
N PRO A 272 -2.71 -25.33 10.05
CA PRO A 272 -1.63 -25.64 11.00
C PRO A 272 -0.44 -24.70 10.96
N SER A 273 -0.03 -24.24 9.76
CA SER A 273 1.07 -23.27 9.63
C SER A 273 0.72 -21.92 10.30
N LEU A 274 -0.52 -21.45 10.14
CA LEU A 274 -0.97 -20.21 10.76
C LEU A 274 -1.10 -20.37 12.29
N LEU A 275 -1.58 -21.52 12.77
CA LEU A 275 -1.58 -21.81 14.21
C LEU A 275 -0.17 -21.75 14.80
N ASN A 276 0.85 -22.21 14.08
CA ASN A 276 2.24 -22.10 14.51
C ASN A 276 2.76 -20.66 14.47
N MET A 277 2.29 -19.82 13.54
CA MET A 277 2.59 -18.38 13.56
C MET A 277 2.01 -17.71 14.81
N TYR A 278 0.76 -18.04 15.19
CA TYR A 278 0.19 -17.56 16.44
C TYR A 278 0.92 -18.09 17.67
N LYS A 279 1.37 -19.34 17.64
CA LYS A 279 2.20 -19.91 18.71
C LYS A 279 3.53 -19.17 18.86
N ALA A 280 4.15 -18.76 17.75
CA ALA A 280 5.38 -17.95 17.79
C ALA A 280 5.15 -16.50 18.29
N LEU A 281 3.89 -16.06 18.39
CA LEU A 281 3.49 -14.80 19.00
C LEU A 281 3.04 -14.96 20.46
N GLU A 282 2.98 -16.19 21.00
CA GLU A 282 2.68 -16.41 22.42
C GLU A 282 3.75 -15.74 23.27
N GLY A 283 3.35 -14.75 24.08
CA GLY A 283 4.26 -13.92 24.88
C GLY A 283 4.58 -12.56 24.27
N TYR A 284 4.21 -12.31 23.00
CA TYR A 284 4.26 -10.96 22.43
C TYR A 284 3.24 -10.06 23.14
N GLN A 285 3.67 -8.88 23.60
CA GLN A 285 2.84 -8.00 24.42
C GLN A 285 1.52 -7.66 23.71
N GLY A 286 0.39 -7.91 24.40
CA GLY A 286 -0.95 -7.64 23.88
C GLY A 286 -1.51 -8.70 22.93
N PHE A 287 -0.72 -9.71 22.54
CA PHE A 287 -1.21 -10.76 21.64
C PHE A 287 -2.08 -11.78 22.40
N SER A 288 -3.30 -11.95 21.92
CA SER A 288 -4.16 -13.08 22.25
C SER A 288 -4.51 -13.82 20.97
N LYS A 289 -4.41 -15.15 20.98
CA LYS A 289 -4.72 -15.96 19.80
C LYS A 289 -6.20 -15.77 19.42
N PRO A 290 -6.52 -15.34 18.19
CA PRO A 290 -7.90 -15.25 17.74
C PRO A 290 -8.51 -16.63 17.46
N ASP A 291 -9.82 -16.68 17.31
CA ASP A 291 -10.59 -17.86 16.90
C ASP A 291 -10.75 -18.00 15.36
N HIS A 292 -10.17 -17.06 14.60
CA HIS A 292 -10.12 -17.07 13.14
C HIS A 292 -8.68 -17.09 12.61
N GLY A 293 -8.53 -17.27 11.29
CA GLY A 293 -7.24 -17.22 10.61
C GLY A 293 -7.06 -16.00 9.68
N TYR A 294 -7.90 -14.98 9.83
CA TYR A 294 -7.88 -13.79 8.99
C TYR A 294 -6.82 -12.78 9.42
N LEU A 295 -5.85 -12.51 8.54
CA LEU A 295 -4.70 -11.62 8.74
C LEU A 295 -4.85 -10.22 8.12
N GLY A 296 -6.08 -9.79 7.80
CA GLY A 296 -6.31 -8.48 7.15
C GLY A 296 -5.78 -7.30 7.97
N GLY A 297 -5.93 -7.34 9.30
CA GLY A 297 -5.42 -6.29 10.19
C GLY A 297 -3.90 -6.12 10.16
N TRP A 298 -3.13 -7.17 9.88
CA TRP A 298 -1.69 -7.01 9.62
C TRP A 298 -1.44 -6.40 8.25
N ALA A 299 -2.19 -6.85 7.24
CA ALA A 299 -1.98 -6.42 5.86
C ALA A 299 -2.26 -4.91 5.68
N GLU A 300 -3.32 -4.39 6.29
CA GLU A 300 -3.68 -2.97 6.33
C GLU A 300 -2.63 -2.10 7.01
N GLN A 301 -1.78 -2.68 7.86
CA GLN A 301 -0.64 -2.02 8.48
C GLN A 301 0.64 -2.09 7.61
N GLY A 302 0.55 -2.47 6.34
CA GLY A 302 1.71 -2.55 5.44
C GLY A 302 2.49 -3.85 5.54
N VAL A 303 1.87 -4.93 6.02
CA VAL A 303 2.42 -6.29 5.91
C VAL A 303 1.98 -6.90 4.57
N LEU A 304 2.90 -6.95 3.62
CA LEU A 304 2.67 -7.58 2.33
C LEU A 304 2.68 -9.11 2.49
N LEU A 305 1.49 -9.71 2.46
CA LEU A 305 1.26 -11.17 2.51
C LEU A 305 1.20 -11.74 1.08
N LEU A 306 2.35 -12.00 0.47
CA LEU A 306 2.46 -12.38 -0.95
C LEU A 306 2.83 -13.85 -1.13
N ASN A 307 1.99 -14.61 -1.83
CA ASN A 307 2.37 -15.94 -2.32
C ASN A 307 3.20 -15.81 -3.60
N ALA A 308 4.11 -16.74 -3.87
CA ALA A 308 4.86 -16.75 -5.12
C ALA A 308 4.03 -17.20 -6.32
N SER A 309 3.15 -18.18 -6.13
CA SER A 309 2.05 -18.47 -7.05
C SER A 309 0.76 -17.84 -6.52
N LEU A 310 -0.03 -17.18 -7.37
CA LEU A 310 -1.23 -16.44 -6.95
C LEU A 310 -2.53 -17.24 -7.13
N THR A 311 -2.46 -18.43 -7.73
CA THR A 311 -3.63 -19.31 -7.91
C THR A 311 -3.27 -20.77 -7.70
N VAL A 312 -4.26 -21.61 -7.44
CA VAL A 312 -4.11 -23.06 -7.26
C VAL A 312 -5.40 -23.79 -7.66
N GLU A 313 -5.28 -25.02 -8.12
CA GLU A 313 -6.43 -25.90 -8.39
C GLU A 313 -6.91 -26.52 -7.07
N CYS A 314 -8.22 -26.63 -6.91
CA CYS A 314 -8.87 -27.23 -5.74
C CYS A 314 -8.26 -28.61 -5.43
N HIS A 315 -7.88 -28.80 -4.16
CA HIS A 315 -7.23 -30.01 -3.64
C HIS A 315 -5.87 -30.40 -4.25
N LYS A 316 -5.24 -29.54 -5.07
CA LYS A 316 -3.94 -29.82 -5.71
C LYS A 316 -2.93 -28.72 -5.41
N ALA A 317 -2.26 -28.82 -4.26
CA ALA A 317 -1.15 -27.94 -3.91
C ALA A 317 -0.10 -27.89 -5.04
N ASN A 318 0.44 -26.70 -5.31
CA ASN A 318 1.42 -26.42 -6.36
C ASN A 318 0.97 -26.74 -7.80
N SER A 319 -0.33 -26.95 -8.08
CA SER A 319 -0.78 -27.26 -9.44
C SER A 319 -0.45 -26.17 -10.47
N HIS A 320 -0.36 -24.91 -10.02
CA HIS A 320 -0.04 -23.75 -10.85
C HIS A 320 1.40 -23.24 -10.62
N ALA A 321 2.26 -24.05 -9.99
CA ALA A 321 3.67 -23.72 -9.87
C ALA A 321 4.35 -23.72 -11.25
N ASN A 322 5.31 -22.82 -11.44
CA ASN A 322 6.07 -22.60 -12.66
C ASN A 322 5.21 -22.28 -13.90
N LYS A 323 4.02 -21.70 -13.69
CA LYS A 323 3.12 -21.27 -14.79
C LYS A 323 3.29 -19.81 -15.18
N GLY A 324 4.14 -19.06 -14.46
CA GLY A 324 4.47 -17.66 -14.75
C GLY A 324 4.20 -16.71 -13.59
N TRP A 325 3.49 -17.14 -12.55
CA TRP A 325 3.23 -16.31 -11.37
C TRP A 325 4.51 -15.94 -10.62
N GLU A 326 5.48 -16.86 -10.56
CA GLU A 326 6.73 -16.64 -9.86
C GLU A 326 7.50 -15.45 -10.44
N LEU A 327 7.55 -15.33 -11.77
CA LEU A 327 8.17 -14.20 -12.47
C LEU A 327 7.47 -12.88 -12.13
N PHE A 328 6.14 -12.88 -12.12
CA PHE A 328 5.35 -11.70 -11.79
C PHE A 328 5.57 -11.24 -10.35
N THR A 329 5.58 -12.18 -9.40
CA THR A 329 5.79 -11.88 -7.99
C THR A 329 7.26 -11.62 -7.65
N ASP A 330 8.21 -12.18 -8.41
CA ASP A 330 9.64 -11.82 -8.35
C ASP A 330 9.80 -10.35 -8.71
N ARG A 331 9.14 -9.88 -9.78
CA ARG A 331 9.18 -8.47 -10.15
C ARG A 331 8.65 -7.56 -9.04
N ALA A 332 7.56 -7.96 -8.37
CA ALA A 332 7.03 -7.18 -7.25
C ALA A 332 8.06 -7.05 -6.10
N ILE A 333 8.77 -8.12 -5.77
CA ILE A 333 9.84 -8.12 -4.74
C ILE A 333 11.03 -7.29 -5.20
N GLU A 334 11.46 -7.41 -6.46
CA GLU A 334 12.53 -6.61 -7.03
C GLU A 334 12.21 -5.11 -6.98
N LEU A 335 10.98 -4.72 -7.30
CA LEU A 335 10.54 -3.33 -7.25
C LEU A 335 10.59 -2.77 -5.82
N LEU A 336 10.21 -3.55 -4.81
CA LEU A 336 10.39 -3.18 -3.41
C LEU A 336 11.88 -3.02 -3.06
N ASN A 337 12.70 -4.00 -3.47
CA ASN A 337 14.15 -3.98 -3.23
C ASN A 337 14.85 -2.79 -3.89
N GLN A 338 14.34 -2.34 -5.04
CA GLN A 338 14.89 -1.23 -5.82
C GLN A 338 14.40 0.13 -5.32
N LYS A 339 13.10 0.26 -5.04
CA LYS A 339 12.43 1.57 -4.86
C LYS A 339 11.95 1.85 -3.43
N ARG A 340 12.17 0.94 -2.49
CA ARG A 340 11.88 1.15 -1.07
C ARG A 340 13.16 1.03 -0.26
N LYS A 341 13.16 1.61 0.94
CA LYS A 341 14.21 1.47 1.95
C LYS A 341 13.57 0.95 3.24
N HIS A 342 14.35 0.29 4.08
CA HIS A 342 13.93 -0.14 5.42
C HIS A 342 12.73 -1.10 5.46
N VAL A 343 12.51 -1.85 4.38
CA VAL A 343 11.55 -2.97 4.34
C VAL A 343 12.14 -4.19 5.06
N VAL A 344 11.33 -4.86 5.89
CA VAL A 344 11.67 -6.12 6.55
C VAL A 344 11.14 -7.30 5.73
N PHE A 345 12.02 -8.23 5.35
CA PHE A 345 11.64 -9.45 4.62
C PHE A 345 11.75 -10.67 5.54
N MET A 346 10.61 -11.30 5.83
CA MET A 346 10.51 -12.54 6.60
C MET A 346 10.46 -13.73 5.65
N LEU A 347 11.60 -14.44 5.55
CA LEU A 347 11.79 -15.55 4.61
C LEU A 347 11.77 -16.87 5.37
N TRP A 348 10.58 -17.48 5.46
CA TRP A 348 10.37 -18.72 6.18
C TRP A 348 10.42 -19.94 5.26
N GLY A 349 11.40 -20.82 5.48
CA GLY A 349 11.63 -22.00 4.66
C GLY A 349 12.53 -21.75 3.45
N SER A 350 13.04 -22.84 2.88
CA SER A 350 14.04 -22.81 1.80
C SER A 350 13.53 -22.10 0.54
N TYR A 351 12.24 -22.24 0.21
CA TYR A 351 11.63 -21.60 -0.94
C TYR A 351 11.67 -20.07 -0.83
N ALA A 352 11.13 -19.51 0.26
CA ALA A 352 11.14 -18.07 0.51
C ALA A 352 12.57 -17.51 0.59
N GLN A 353 13.50 -18.27 1.20
CA GLN A 353 14.91 -17.87 1.29
C GLN A 353 15.61 -17.80 -0.07
N LYS A 354 15.27 -18.70 -1.01
CA LYS A 354 15.76 -18.64 -2.39
C LYS A 354 15.20 -17.43 -3.14
N LYS A 355 13.89 -17.20 -3.02
CA LYS A 355 13.19 -16.06 -3.65
C LYS A 355 13.74 -14.70 -3.17
N GLY A 356 14.05 -14.59 -1.87
CA GLY A 356 14.66 -13.40 -1.29
C GLY A 356 16.19 -13.34 -1.34
N ALA A 357 16.87 -14.15 -2.16
CA ALA A 357 18.33 -14.18 -2.19
C ALA A 357 18.96 -12.87 -2.70
N GLN A 358 18.26 -12.15 -3.58
CA GLN A 358 18.74 -10.91 -4.22
C GLN A 358 18.42 -9.64 -3.42
N ILE A 359 17.83 -9.76 -2.22
CA ILE A 359 17.47 -8.60 -1.41
C ILE A 359 18.73 -7.92 -0.89
N ASP A 360 18.81 -6.61 -1.09
CA ASP A 360 19.91 -5.76 -0.65
C ASP A 360 19.84 -5.55 0.87
N LYS A 361 20.71 -6.28 1.58
CA LYS A 361 20.78 -6.25 3.05
C LYS A 361 21.38 -4.95 3.60
N SER A 362 21.96 -4.10 2.76
CA SER A 362 22.40 -2.76 3.19
C SER A 362 21.21 -1.81 3.32
N LYS A 363 20.12 -2.05 2.56
CA LYS A 363 18.89 -1.24 2.56
C LYS A 363 17.77 -1.83 3.41
N HIS A 364 17.77 -3.15 3.58
CA HIS A 364 16.65 -3.92 4.10
C HIS A 364 17.07 -4.89 5.20
N LEU A 365 16.13 -5.22 6.08
CA LEU A 365 16.32 -6.31 7.03
C LEU A 365 15.81 -7.62 6.43
N VAL A 366 16.66 -8.66 6.42
CA VAL A 366 16.28 -10.02 5.99
C VAL A 366 16.31 -10.98 7.17
N LEU A 367 15.13 -11.45 7.57
CA LEU A 367 14.95 -12.40 8.66
C LEU A 367 14.67 -13.80 8.09
N LYS A 368 15.50 -14.79 8.43
CA LYS A 368 15.40 -16.16 7.90
C LYS A 368 15.11 -17.14 9.03
N ALA A 369 14.13 -18.01 8.83
CA ALA A 369 13.86 -19.15 9.71
C ALA A 369 13.37 -20.36 8.90
N VAL A 370 13.21 -21.51 9.57
CA VAL A 370 12.48 -22.65 9.02
C VAL A 370 11.00 -22.31 8.80
N HIS A 371 10.30 -23.06 7.97
CA HIS A 371 8.88 -22.77 7.67
C HIS A 371 8.00 -23.02 8.91
N PRO A 372 6.89 -22.27 9.11
CA PRO A 372 5.92 -22.53 10.20
C PRO A 372 5.12 -23.83 10.05
N SER A 373 5.41 -24.67 9.05
CA SER A 373 4.69 -25.94 8.85
C SER A 373 4.97 -26.87 10.05
N PRO A 374 4.01 -27.71 10.47
CA PRO A 374 4.25 -28.73 11.50
C PRO A 374 5.50 -29.59 11.25
N LEU A 375 5.86 -29.79 9.97
CA LEU A 375 7.04 -30.55 9.54
C LEU A 375 8.38 -29.90 9.94
N SER A 376 8.39 -28.61 10.27
CA SER A 376 9.62 -27.85 10.46
C SER A 376 9.61 -26.83 11.58
N ALA A 377 8.44 -26.42 12.11
CA ALA A 377 8.34 -25.31 13.05
C ALA A 377 9.19 -25.50 14.31
N HIS A 378 9.26 -26.73 14.83
CA HIS A 378 10.07 -27.10 15.99
C HIS A 378 11.59 -27.00 15.78
N ARG A 379 12.06 -26.78 14.54
CA ARG A 379 13.50 -26.66 14.20
C ARG A 379 14.02 -25.23 14.28
N GLY A 380 13.33 -24.33 14.98
CA GLY A 380 13.76 -22.93 15.15
C GLY A 380 12.76 -21.86 14.75
N PHE A 381 11.53 -22.19 14.35
CA PHE A 381 10.53 -21.16 14.01
C PHE A 381 10.01 -20.45 15.26
N PHE A 382 9.74 -21.20 16.34
CA PHE A 382 9.17 -20.63 17.57
C PHE A 382 10.16 -19.71 18.31
N GLU A 383 11.45 -19.94 18.15
CA GLU A 383 12.53 -19.23 18.83
C GLU A 383 13.06 -18.04 17.99
N CYS A 384 12.57 -17.87 16.76
CA CYS A 384 13.17 -16.91 15.82
C CYS A 384 12.97 -15.44 16.22
N ARG A 385 11.90 -15.15 16.97
CA ARG A 385 11.50 -13.81 17.44
C ARG A 385 11.39 -12.78 16.30
N HIS A 386 10.94 -13.22 15.11
CA HIS A 386 10.91 -12.36 13.92
C HIS A 386 9.96 -11.15 14.06
N PHE A 387 8.82 -11.31 14.72
CA PHE A 387 7.85 -10.24 14.92
C PHE A 387 8.42 -9.07 15.73
N GLU A 388 9.16 -9.37 16.80
CA GLU A 388 9.87 -8.40 17.63
C GLU A 388 11.02 -7.75 16.87
N LYS A 389 11.90 -8.55 16.25
CA LYS A 389 13.03 -8.05 15.44
C LYS A 389 12.58 -7.13 14.31
N ALA A 390 11.43 -7.42 13.70
CA ALA A 390 10.86 -6.55 12.67
C ALA A 390 10.48 -5.18 13.26
N ASN A 391 9.78 -5.16 14.39
CA ASN A 391 9.38 -3.93 15.04
C ASN A 391 10.56 -3.13 15.60
N ASP A 392 11.57 -3.79 16.16
CA ASP A 392 12.82 -3.14 16.59
C ASP A 392 13.49 -2.43 15.42
N TYR A 393 13.57 -3.10 14.26
CA TYR A 393 14.15 -2.52 13.05
C TYR A 393 13.32 -1.36 12.49
N LEU A 394 12.00 -1.50 12.42
CA LEU A 394 11.12 -0.42 11.98
C LEU A 394 11.27 0.81 12.88
N ALA A 395 11.24 0.61 14.20
CA ALA A 395 11.41 1.68 15.18
C ALA A 395 12.77 2.37 15.06
N ALA A 396 13.86 1.61 14.88
CA ALA A 396 15.20 2.15 14.70
C ALA A 396 15.35 3.03 13.44
N HIS A 397 14.47 2.86 12.44
CA HIS A 397 14.45 3.65 11.20
C HIS A 397 13.29 4.68 11.17
N GLY A 398 12.67 4.97 12.33
CA GLY A 398 11.60 5.96 12.42
C GLY A 398 10.29 5.56 11.74
N LEU A 399 10.11 4.26 11.44
CA LEU A 399 8.88 3.72 10.88
C LEU A 399 7.97 3.21 11.99
N ALA A 400 6.66 3.34 11.79
CA ALA A 400 5.66 2.82 12.72
C ALA A 400 5.80 1.29 12.84
N PRO A 401 5.93 0.74 14.06
CA PRO A 401 5.86 -0.70 14.30
C PRO A 401 4.52 -1.30 13.84
N ILE A 402 4.51 -2.59 13.56
CA ILE A 402 3.29 -3.35 13.29
C ILE A 402 2.67 -3.79 14.62
N ASP A 403 1.40 -3.51 14.83
CA ASP A 403 0.62 -4.14 15.89
C ASP A 403 0.24 -5.56 15.47
N TRP A 404 1.08 -6.53 15.87
CA TRP A 404 0.85 -7.94 15.60
C TRP A 404 -0.35 -8.52 16.37
N SER A 405 -0.90 -7.78 17.35
CA SER A 405 -2.14 -8.16 18.06
C SER A 405 -3.42 -7.67 17.36
N HIS A 406 -3.30 -6.76 16.39
CA HIS A 406 -4.42 -6.25 15.63
C HIS A 406 -4.89 -7.24 14.56
N LEU A 407 -5.75 -8.16 14.97
CA LEU A 407 -6.45 -9.10 14.11
C LEU A 407 -7.96 -8.85 14.27
N PRO A 408 -8.67 -8.44 13.20
CA PRO A 408 -10.01 -7.88 13.30
C PRO A 408 -11.10 -8.93 13.45
#